data_AF-B6INI6-F1
#
_entry.id   AF-B6INI6-F1
#
_cell.length_a   1.000
_cell.length_b   1.000
_cell.length_c   1.000
_cell.angle_alpha   90.00
_cell.angle_beta   90.00
_cell.angle_gamma   90.00
#
_symmetry.space_group_name_H-M   'P 1'
#
loop_
_entity.id
_entity.type
_entity.pdbx_description
1 polymer ?
#
loop_
_entity_poly.entity_id
_entity_poly.type
_entity_poly.pdbx_seq_one_letter_code
_entity_poly.pdbx_strand_id
1 'polypeptide(L)'
;MARLRRPRRQDGSAVAQQRTYTDKEVKDLLAALEGQAREAVRLAKNAEEEAAKDSFLAYNDFRNKVGEFKALCILIEGRLKHLSSPRLQELREEYARLDMLMLGLLVRASMRFFFVLSAKTMLPVGARDIFIAELRSLHEAHEKLSRPDYADKLDAALTQDLDTAEMILEEIIHKAPSLLKFG
;
A
#
# COMPACT_ATOMS: atom_id res chain seq x y z
N MET A 1 2.51 59.35 -33.74
CA MET A 1 1.54 58.84 -32.76
C MET A 1 1.78 57.36 -32.50
N ALA A 2 1.84 57.04 -31.20
CA ALA A 2 2.08 55.79 -30.47
C ALA A 2 2.21 54.43 -31.20
N ARG A 3 3.39 53.80 -31.11
CA ARG A 3 3.55 52.34 -31.12
C ARG A 3 3.67 51.85 -29.67
N LEU A 4 2.61 51.20 -29.17
CA LEU A 4 2.59 50.53 -27.88
C LEU A 4 3.51 49.28 -27.93
N ARG A 5 4.74 49.43 -27.43
CA ARG A 5 5.59 48.30 -27.06
C ARG A 5 5.01 47.66 -25.79
N ARG A 6 4.42 46.48 -25.92
CA ARG A 6 4.08 45.64 -24.77
C ARG A 6 5.36 45.12 -24.11
N PRO A 7 5.48 45.15 -22.77
CA PRO A 7 6.62 44.56 -22.10
C PRO A 7 6.55 43.03 -22.19
N ARG A 8 7.69 42.44 -22.54
CA ARG A 8 7.98 41.00 -22.53
C ARG A 8 7.78 40.52 -21.10
N ARG A 9 6.78 39.67 -20.85
CA ARG A 9 6.62 38.99 -19.55
C ARG A 9 7.91 38.23 -19.30
N GLN A 10 8.58 38.56 -18.19
CA GLN A 10 9.67 37.76 -17.67
C GLN A 10 9.12 36.37 -17.35
N ASP A 11 9.73 35.35 -17.94
CA ASP A 11 9.56 33.96 -17.55
C ASP A 11 9.91 33.85 -16.07
N GLY A 12 8.86 33.73 -15.24
CA GLY A 12 8.97 33.24 -13.88
C GLY A 12 9.42 31.79 -13.94
N SER A 13 10.72 31.58 -14.11
CA SER A 13 11.39 30.34 -13.76
C SER A 13 11.23 30.18 -12.26
N ALA A 14 10.11 29.56 -11.86
CA ALA A 14 9.99 28.93 -10.56
C ALA A 14 11.05 27.82 -10.55
N VAL A 15 12.25 28.20 -10.11
CA VAL A 15 13.26 27.24 -9.67
C VAL A 15 12.57 26.47 -8.55
N ALA A 16 12.06 25.29 -8.88
CA ALA A 16 11.62 24.33 -7.89
C ALA A 16 12.86 24.06 -7.04
N GLN A 17 12.95 24.74 -5.90
CA GLN A 17 14.01 24.52 -4.92
C GLN A 17 13.99 23.02 -4.66
N GLN A 18 15.08 22.33 -5.04
CA GLN A 18 15.27 20.93 -4.67
C GLN A 18 15.31 20.90 -3.15
N ARG A 19 14.16 20.57 -2.54
CA ARG A 19 14.03 20.43 -1.10
C ARG A 19 15.04 19.37 -0.67
N THR A 20 16.10 19.82 -0.01
CA THR A 20 17.11 18.92 0.54
C THR A 20 16.55 18.41 1.87
N TYR A 21 16.24 17.12 1.93
CA TYR A 21 15.75 16.48 3.14
C TYR A 21 16.91 16.03 4.01
N THR A 22 16.66 15.84 5.31
CA THR A 22 17.67 15.39 6.27
C THR A 22 17.44 13.94 6.72
N ASP A 23 18.51 13.28 7.18
CA ASP A 23 18.42 11.93 7.77
C ASP A 23 17.44 11.89 8.95
N LYS A 24 17.42 12.93 9.77
CA LYS A 24 16.54 13.02 10.94
C LYS A 24 15.07 12.99 10.51
N GLU A 25 14.70 13.81 9.54
CA GLU A 25 13.33 13.87 9.05
C GLU A 25 12.85 12.53 8.47
N VAL A 26 13.73 11.81 7.77
CA VAL A 26 13.38 10.49 7.23
C VAL A 26 13.26 9.46 8.35
N LYS A 27 14.16 9.49 9.35
CA LYS A 27 14.08 8.61 10.53
C LYS A 27 12.81 8.83 11.34
N ASP A 28 12.41 10.09 11.55
CA ASP A 28 11.18 10.41 12.28
C ASP A 28 9.95 9.86 11.54
N LEU A 29 9.93 9.92 10.20
CA LEU A 29 8.87 9.28 9.41
C LEU A 29 8.93 7.76 9.45
N LEU A 30 10.12 7.14 9.43
CA LEU A 30 10.27 5.68 9.53
C LEU A 30 9.77 5.18 10.89
N ALA A 31 10.07 5.90 11.97
CA ALA A 31 9.53 5.61 13.30
C ALA A 31 8.00 5.72 13.34
N ALA A 32 7.43 6.74 12.69
CA ALA A 32 5.98 6.86 12.54
C ALA A 32 5.39 5.70 11.71
N LEU A 33 6.08 5.30 10.64
CA LEU A 33 5.68 4.18 9.77
C LEU A 33 5.69 2.85 10.54
N GLU A 34 6.70 2.62 11.37
CA GLU A 34 6.75 1.47 12.27
C GLU A 34 5.58 1.47 13.26
N GLY A 35 5.24 2.63 13.83
CA GLY A 35 4.07 2.79 14.70
C GLY A 35 2.76 2.40 13.99
N GLN A 36 2.58 2.86 12.75
CA GLN A 36 1.42 2.49 11.94
C GLN A 36 1.39 0.98 11.64
N ALA A 37 2.54 0.37 11.34
CA ALA A 37 2.62 -1.07 11.09
C ALA A 37 2.22 -1.90 12.32
N ARG A 38 2.72 -1.54 13.52
CA ARG A 38 2.36 -2.22 14.77
C ARG A 38 0.86 -2.14 15.05
N GLU A 39 0.26 -0.97 14.80
CA GLU A 39 -1.18 -0.79 14.97
C GLU A 39 -1.99 -1.58 13.95
N ALA A 40 -1.53 -1.62 12.69
CA ALA A 40 -2.16 -2.45 11.66
C ALA A 40 -2.15 -3.94 12.04
N VAL A 41 -1.06 -4.45 12.61
CA VAL A 41 -0.99 -5.84 13.11
C VAL A 41 -2.06 -6.10 14.17
N ARG A 42 -2.28 -5.15 15.08
CA ARG A 42 -3.30 -5.26 16.13
C ARG A 42 -4.71 -5.26 15.54
N LEU A 43 -4.98 -4.36 14.59
CA LEU A 43 -6.27 -4.26 13.91
C LEU A 43 -6.56 -5.49 13.03
N ALA A 44 -5.54 -6.05 12.36
CA ALA A 44 -5.68 -7.27 11.58
C ALA A 44 -6.13 -8.44 12.47
N LYS A 45 -5.49 -8.65 13.62
CA LYS A 45 -5.90 -9.68 14.59
C LYS A 45 -7.34 -9.48 15.06
N ASN A 46 -7.72 -8.25 15.40
CA ASN A 46 -9.09 -7.93 15.78
C ASN A 46 -10.08 -8.23 14.64
N ALA A 47 -9.72 -7.88 13.39
CA ALA A 47 -10.54 -8.16 12.23
C ALA A 47 -10.71 -9.67 11.99
N GLU A 48 -9.67 -10.47 12.24
CA GLU A 48 -9.76 -11.94 12.17
C GLU A 48 -10.73 -12.51 13.21
N GLU A 49 -10.67 -12.02 14.46
CA GLU A 49 -11.55 -12.44 15.55
C GLU A 49 -13.02 -12.03 15.33
N GLU A 50 -13.24 -10.83 14.79
CA GLU A 50 -14.59 -10.28 14.54
C GLU A 50 -15.21 -10.78 13.24
N ALA A 51 -14.40 -11.16 12.24
CA ALA A 51 -14.90 -11.80 11.02
C ALA A 51 -15.62 -13.12 11.31
N ALA A 52 -15.21 -13.84 12.36
CA ALA A 52 -15.90 -15.03 12.86
C ALA A 52 -17.28 -14.72 13.48
N LYS A 53 -17.57 -13.44 13.77
CA LYS A 53 -18.83 -12.95 14.36
C LYS A 53 -19.66 -12.13 13.37
N ASP A 54 -19.36 -12.22 12.08
CA ASP A 54 -20.02 -11.49 11.00
C ASP A 54 -19.90 -9.95 11.06
N SER A 55 -18.96 -9.40 11.84
CA SER A 55 -18.73 -7.97 11.93
C SER A 55 -17.59 -7.53 11.00
N PHE A 56 -17.92 -6.67 10.04
CA PHE A 56 -16.96 -6.13 9.05
C PHE A 56 -16.40 -4.76 9.42
N LEU A 57 -16.84 -4.18 10.55
CA LEU A 57 -16.34 -2.89 11.03
C LEU A 57 -14.84 -2.97 11.37
N ALA A 58 -14.43 -4.02 12.09
CA ALA A 58 -13.03 -4.23 12.45
C ALA A 58 -12.13 -4.40 11.21
N TYR A 59 -12.64 -5.04 10.16
CA TYR A 59 -11.93 -5.15 8.88
C TYR A 59 -11.78 -3.78 8.19
N ASN A 60 -12.81 -2.94 8.24
CA ASN A 60 -12.75 -1.59 7.70
C ASN A 60 -11.74 -0.71 8.46
N ASP A 61 -11.65 -0.85 9.78
CA ASP A 61 -10.66 -0.14 10.59
C ASP A 61 -9.23 -0.54 10.21
N PHE A 62 -8.99 -1.84 10.02
CA PHE A 62 -7.73 -2.34 9.47
C PHE A 62 -7.43 -1.73 8.10
N ARG A 63 -8.42 -1.68 7.20
CA ARG A 63 -8.27 -1.09 5.86
C ARG A 63 -7.94 0.39 5.88
N ASN A 64 -8.60 1.16 6.73
CA ASN A 64 -8.31 2.58 6.92
C ASN A 64 -6.85 2.75 7.38
N LYS A 65 -6.40 1.92 8.31
CA LYS A 65 -5.01 1.91 8.79
C LYS A 65 -4.00 1.59 7.67
N VAL A 66 -4.30 0.62 6.81
CA VAL A 66 -3.48 0.32 5.63
C VAL A 66 -3.40 1.53 4.68
N GLY A 67 -4.52 2.25 4.49
CA GLY A 67 -4.55 3.49 3.71
C GLY A 67 -3.64 4.59 4.27
N GLU A 68 -3.70 4.82 5.59
CA GLU A 68 -2.81 5.75 6.28
C GLU A 68 -1.33 5.35 6.14
N PHE A 69 -1.03 4.05 6.28
CA PHE A 69 0.31 3.52 6.07
C PHE A 69 0.81 3.78 4.65
N LYS A 70 -0.01 3.47 3.63
CA LYS A 70 0.33 3.72 2.21
C LYS A 70 0.59 5.20 1.93
N ALA A 71 -0.21 6.10 2.51
CA ALA A 71 0.01 7.55 2.38
C ALA A 71 1.36 7.98 2.97
N LEU A 72 1.76 7.41 4.10
CA LEU A 72 3.06 7.68 4.71
C LEU A 72 4.22 7.09 3.89
N CYS A 73 4.05 5.90 3.29
CA CYS A 73 5.01 5.34 2.33
C CYS A 73 5.29 6.30 1.16
N ILE A 74 4.25 6.86 0.54
CA ILE A 74 4.39 7.81 -0.58
C ILE A 74 5.24 9.02 -0.16
N LEU A 75 4.99 9.55 1.04
CA LEU A 75 5.76 10.67 1.58
C LEU A 75 7.24 10.29 1.80
N ILE A 76 7.51 9.13 2.38
CA ILE A 76 8.87 8.64 2.66
C ILE A 76 9.62 8.38 1.36
N GLU A 77 9.02 7.71 0.38
CA GLU A 77 9.62 7.49 -0.95
C GLU A 77 9.99 8.81 -1.61
N GLY A 78 9.10 9.80 -1.55
CA GLY A 78 9.34 11.15 -2.06
C GLY A 78 10.56 11.80 -1.42
N ARG A 79 10.78 11.61 -0.11
CA ARG A 79 11.95 12.15 0.60
C ARG A 79 13.22 11.37 0.30
N LEU A 80 13.18 10.03 0.31
CA LEU A 80 14.30 9.16 -0.01
C LEU A 80 14.84 9.36 -1.43
N LYS A 81 13.98 9.73 -2.39
CA LYS A 81 14.39 10.07 -3.77
C LYS A 81 15.27 11.32 -3.86
N HIS A 82 15.14 12.24 -2.92
CA HIS A 82 15.85 13.54 -2.93
C HIS A 82 16.83 13.70 -1.75
N LEU A 83 17.03 12.65 -0.95
CA LEU A 83 17.98 12.65 0.16
C LEU A 83 19.39 12.36 -0.37
N SER A 84 20.33 13.27 -0.09
CA SER A 84 21.77 13.05 -0.32
C SER A 84 22.45 12.79 1.02
N SER A 85 22.64 11.51 1.35
CA SER A 85 23.21 11.09 2.64
C SER A 85 24.06 9.83 2.49
N PRO A 86 25.19 9.71 3.23
CA PRO A 86 25.93 8.45 3.34
C PRO A 86 25.09 7.29 3.90
N ARG A 87 24.02 7.58 4.65
CA ARG A 87 23.13 6.59 5.26
C ARG A 87 21.91 6.22 4.40
N LEU A 88 21.85 6.74 3.17
CA LEU A 88 20.69 6.56 2.29
C LEU A 88 20.33 5.08 2.10
N GLN A 89 21.34 4.21 1.99
CA GLN A 89 21.11 2.77 1.81
C GLN A 89 20.47 2.13 3.05
N GLU A 90 20.98 2.42 4.25
CA GLU A 90 20.40 1.93 5.51
C GLU A 90 18.93 2.35 5.66
N LEU A 91 18.62 3.62 5.35
CA LEU A 91 17.26 4.15 5.43
C LEU A 91 16.31 3.50 4.40
N ARG A 92 16.83 3.16 3.21
CA ARG A 92 16.06 2.43 2.17
C ARG A 92 15.78 1.00 2.58
N GLU A 93 16.73 0.34 3.24
CA GLU A 93 16.56 -1.02 3.74
C GLU A 93 15.54 -1.07 4.88
N GLU A 94 15.60 -0.12 5.81
CA GLU A 94 14.61 0.00 6.88
C GLU A 94 13.20 0.27 6.34
N TYR A 95 13.08 1.19 5.38
CA TYR A 95 11.84 1.45 4.65
C TYR A 95 11.29 0.17 4.00
N ALA A 96 12.11 -0.50 3.20
CA ALA A 96 11.70 -1.70 2.47
C ALA A 96 11.24 -2.82 3.42
N ARG A 97 11.90 -2.97 4.57
CA ARG A 97 11.51 -3.93 5.62
C ARG A 97 10.11 -3.65 6.16
N LEU A 98 9.81 -2.39 6.50
CA LEU A 98 8.49 -2.01 7.02
C LEU A 98 7.38 -2.15 5.97
N ASP A 99 7.68 -1.76 4.74
CA ASP A 99 6.76 -1.86 3.61
C ASP A 99 6.45 -3.33 3.26
N MET A 100 7.45 -4.22 3.23
CA MET A 100 7.24 -5.66 3.05
C MET A 100 6.42 -6.29 4.18
N LEU A 101 6.70 -5.94 5.43
CA LEU A 101 5.92 -6.42 6.58
C LEU A 101 4.44 -6.09 6.40
N MET A 102 4.14 -4.85 5.98
CA MET A 102 2.78 -4.41 5.76
C MET A 102 2.11 -5.02 4.54
N LEU A 103 2.85 -5.22 3.44
CA LEU A 103 2.33 -5.93 2.28
C LEU A 103 1.96 -7.37 2.64
N GLY A 104 2.82 -8.08 3.38
CA GLY A 104 2.50 -9.43 3.82
C GLY A 104 1.30 -9.49 4.78
N LEU A 105 1.17 -8.51 5.68
CA LEU A 105 0.00 -8.39 6.55
C LEU A 105 -1.29 -8.16 5.75
N LEU A 106 -1.24 -7.27 4.75
CA LEU A 106 -2.37 -7.00 3.85
C LEU A 106 -2.78 -8.25 3.10
N VAL A 107 -1.83 -8.95 2.46
CA VAL A 107 -2.12 -10.18 1.71
C VAL A 107 -2.85 -11.19 2.59
N ARG A 108 -2.31 -11.50 3.78
CA ARG A 108 -2.94 -12.46 4.70
C ARG A 108 -4.34 -12.04 5.15
N ALA A 109 -4.52 -10.77 5.51
CA ALA A 109 -5.81 -10.26 5.94
C ALA A 109 -6.86 -10.30 4.81
N SER A 110 -6.48 -9.93 3.58
CA SER A 110 -7.35 -10.01 2.39
C SER A 110 -7.72 -11.46 2.05
N MET A 111 -6.77 -12.39 2.12
CA MET A 111 -7.02 -13.82 1.90
C MET A 111 -8.00 -14.39 2.93
N ARG A 112 -7.81 -14.05 4.22
CA ARG A 112 -8.73 -14.47 5.28
C ARG A 112 -10.13 -13.90 5.05
N PHE A 113 -10.22 -12.64 4.66
CA PHE A 113 -11.48 -11.99 4.35
C PHE A 113 -12.23 -12.70 3.22
N PHE A 114 -11.55 -13.04 2.13
CA PHE A 114 -12.14 -13.83 1.03
C PHE A 114 -12.60 -15.21 1.48
N PHE A 115 -11.80 -15.91 2.28
CA PHE A 115 -12.18 -17.20 2.83
C PHE A 115 -13.48 -17.10 3.64
N VAL A 116 -13.58 -16.13 4.55
CA VAL A 116 -14.78 -15.91 5.36
C VAL A 116 -15.99 -15.55 4.48
N LEU A 117 -15.82 -14.70 3.47
CA LEU A 117 -16.91 -14.37 2.54
C LEU A 117 -17.36 -15.58 1.71
N SER A 118 -16.44 -16.45 1.30
CA SER A 118 -16.75 -17.64 0.48
C SER A 118 -17.67 -18.63 1.19
N ALA A 119 -17.66 -18.65 2.53
CA ALA A 119 -18.49 -19.52 3.34
C ALA A 119 -19.91 -18.95 3.56
N LYS A 120 -20.20 -17.73 3.11
CA LYS A 120 -21.49 -17.05 3.34
C LYS A 120 -22.46 -17.27 2.19
N THR A 121 -23.69 -17.65 2.53
CA THR A 121 -24.81 -17.78 1.58
C THR A 121 -25.44 -16.43 1.19
N MET A 122 -25.29 -15.41 2.04
CA MET A 122 -25.68 -14.03 1.76
C MET A 122 -24.54 -13.08 2.14
N LEU A 123 -24.18 -12.19 1.21
CA LEU A 123 -23.15 -11.19 1.44
C LEU A 123 -23.73 -9.98 2.21
N PRO A 124 -23.02 -9.46 3.23
CA PRO A 124 -23.42 -8.23 3.91
C PRO A 124 -23.42 -7.04 2.96
N VAL A 125 -24.24 -6.03 3.29
CA VAL A 125 -24.24 -4.75 2.57
C VAL A 125 -22.84 -4.15 2.59
N GLY A 126 -22.33 -3.74 1.43
CA GLY A 126 -20.97 -3.20 1.27
C GLY A 126 -19.85 -4.23 1.11
N ALA A 127 -20.11 -5.53 1.32
CA ALA A 127 -19.08 -6.57 1.17
C ALA A 127 -18.55 -6.66 -0.27
N ARG A 128 -19.37 -6.30 -1.27
CA ARG A 128 -18.96 -6.23 -2.68
C ARG A 128 -17.88 -5.16 -2.91
N ASP A 129 -18.05 -3.97 -2.35
CA ASP A 129 -17.11 -2.87 -2.56
C ASP A 129 -15.77 -3.18 -1.87
N ILE A 130 -15.84 -3.74 -0.67
CA ILE A 130 -14.65 -4.23 0.06
C ILE A 130 -13.96 -5.33 -0.76
N PHE A 131 -14.72 -6.30 -1.28
CA PHE A 131 -14.18 -7.38 -2.10
C PHE A 131 -13.42 -6.87 -3.33
N ILE A 132 -13.99 -5.93 -4.09
CA ILE A 132 -13.33 -5.33 -5.26
C ILE A 132 -12.06 -4.58 -4.83
N ALA A 133 -12.12 -3.85 -3.71
CA ALA A 133 -10.98 -3.12 -3.19
C ALA A 133 -9.85 -4.05 -2.72
N GLU A 134 -10.17 -5.21 -2.15
CA GLU A 134 -9.19 -6.24 -1.78
C GLU A 134 -8.57 -6.90 -2.99
N LEU A 135 -9.35 -7.21 -4.03
CA LEU A 135 -8.80 -7.81 -5.25
C LEU A 135 -7.75 -6.90 -5.90
N ARG A 136 -8.07 -5.61 -5.99
CA ARG A 136 -7.10 -4.61 -6.46
C ARG A 136 -5.86 -4.57 -5.57
N SER A 137 -6.05 -4.60 -4.26
CA SER A 137 -4.95 -4.52 -3.29
C SER A 137 -4.01 -5.73 -3.36
N LEU A 138 -4.57 -6.93 -3.55
CA LEU A 138 -3.80 -8.15 -3.74
C LEU A 138 -3.04 -8.14 -5.06
N HIS A 139 -3.69 -7.70 -6.15
CA HIS A 139 -3.01 -7.57 -7.43
C HIS A 139 -1.84 -6.57 -7.36
N GLU A 140 -2.05 -5.39 -6.74
CA GLU A 140 -0.98 -4.41 -6.51
C GLU A 140 0.16 -4.98 -5.64
N ALA A 141 -0.17 -5.76 -4.61
CA ALA A 141 0.82 -6.36 -3.73
C ALA A 141 1.64 -7.44 -4.47
N HIS A 142 0.98 -8.29 -5.25
CA HIS A 142 1.65 -9.29 -6.10
C HIS A 142 2.57 -8.62 -7.12
N GLU A 143 2.09 -7.66 -7.90
CA GLU A 143 2.91 -6.91 -8.87
C GLU A 143 4.14 -6.24 -8.22
N LYS A 144 4.00 -5.78 -6.98
CA LYS A 144 5.11 -5.16 -6.24
C LYS A 144 6.11 -6.20 -5.72
N LEU A 145 5.64 -7.31 -5.16
CA LEU A 145 6.47 -8.34 -4.55
C LEU A 145 7.13 -9.26 -5.58
N SER A 146 6.56 -9.36 -6.78
CA SER A 146 7.14 -10.07 -7.94
C SER A 146 8.33 -9.33 -8.57
N ARG A 147 8.65 -8.11 -8.10
CA ARG A 147 9.82 -7.36 -8.61
C ARG A 147 11.12 -7.96 -8.07
N PRO A 148 12.20 -7.99 -8.86
CA PRO A 148 13.49 -8.58 -8.47
C PRO A 148 14.05 -8.03 -7.15
N ASP A 149 13.83 -6.74 -6.87
CA ASP A 149 14.31 -6.06 -5.66
C ASP A 149 13.76 -6.63 -4.34
N TYR A 150 12.71 -7.46 -4.42
CA TYR A 150 12.03 -8.08 -3.29
C TYR A 150 12.20 -9.60 -3.23
N ALA A 151 12.62 -10.26 -4.32
CA ALA A 151 12.66 -11.73 -4.44
C ALA A 151 13.48 -12.40 -3.31
N ASP A 152 14.63 -11.81 -2.95
CA ASP A 152 15.52 -12.35 -1.91
C ASP A 152 15.09 -12.00 -0.48
N LYS A 153 13.99 -11.25 -0.32
CA LYS A 153 13.54 -10.69 0.96
C LYS A 153 12.20 -11.26 1.43
N LEU A 154 11.56 -12.10 0.60
CA LEU A 154 10.32 -12.80 0.95
C LEU A 154 10.66 -14.03 1.79
N ASP A 155 9.95 -14.22 2.90
CA ASP A 155 9.96 -15.50 3.58
C ASP A 155 9.06 -16.52 2.85
N ALA A 156 9.29 -17.81 3.09
CA ALA A 156 8.58 -18.88 2.40
C ALA A 156 7.06 -18.84 2.65
N ALA A 157 6.61 -18.33 3.80
CA ALA A 157 5.19 -18.23 4.12
C ALA A 157 4.51 -17.16 3.28
N LEU A 158 5.15 -15.99 3.13
CA LEU A 158 4.67 -14.91 2.28
C LEU A 158 4.70 -15.32 0.80
N THR A 159 5.72 -16.04 0.35
CA THR A 159 5.73 -16.60 -1.02
C THR A 159 4.52 -17.49 -1.26
N GLN A 160 4.21 -18.42 -0.35
CA GLN A 160 3.05 -19.29 -0.48
C GLN A 160 1.71 -18.50 -0.45
N ASP A 161 1.60 -17.48 0.40
CA ASP A 161 0.44 -16.61 0.44
C ASP A 161 0.25 -15.86 -0.90
N LEU A 162 1.35 -15.44 -1.55
CA LEU A 162 1.32 -14.78 -2.85
C LEU A 162 0.94 -15.72 -3.98
N ASP A 163 1.49 -16.94 -4.01
CA ASP A 163 1.11 -17.96 -5.01
C ASP A 163 -0.39 -18.28 -4.90
N THR A 164 -0.91 -18.34 -3.67
CA THR A 164 -2.33 -18.57 -3.43
C THR A 164 -3.17 -17.37 -3.87
N ALA A 165 -2.72 -16.15 -3.59
CA ALA A 165 -3.39 -14.94 -4.05
C ALA A 165 -3.41 -14.86 -5.60
N GLU A 166 -2.33 -15.26 -6.27
CA GLU A 166 -2.25 -15.33 -7.73
C GLU A 166 -3.26 -16.30 -8.31
N MET A 167 -3.36 -17.52 -7.78
CA MET A 167 -4.37 -18.49 -8.22
C MET A 167 -5.81 -17.95 -8.08
N ILE A 168 -6.10 -17.24 -6.99
CA ILE A 168 -7.42 -16.61 -6.79
C ILE A 168 -7.64 -15.50 -7.83
N LEU A 169 -6.64 -14.66 -8.08
CA LEU A 169 -6.73 -13.59 -9.07
C LEU A 169 -6.94 -14.16 -10.48
N GLU A 170 -6.21 -15.20 -10.87
CA GLU A 170 -6.38 -15.90 -12.15
C GLU A 170 -7.79 -16.47 -12.31
N GLU A 171 -8.30 -17.15 -11.28
CA GLU A 171 -9.64 -17.72 -11.29
C GLU A 171 -10.72 -16.63 -11.46
N ILE A 172 -10.52 -15.47 -10.82
CA ILE A 172 -11.42 -14.31 -10.93
C ILE A 172 -11.29 -13.62 -12.28
N ILE A 173 -10.08 -13.47 -12.84
CA ILE A 173 -9.87 -12.99 -14.21
C ILE A 173 -10.66 -13.85 -15.19
N HIS A 174 -10.60 -15.17 -15.03
CA HIS A 174 -11.27 -16.11 -15.91
C HIS A 174 -12.79 -16.06 -15.76
N LYS A 175 -13.32 -16.06 -14.53
CA LYS A 175 -14.76 -16.15 -14.27
C LYS A 175 -15.51 -14.82 -14.30
N ALA A 176 -14.84 -13.73 -13.93
CA ALA A 176 -15.45 -12.42 -13.76
C ALA A 176 -14.48 -11.28 -14.15
N PRO A 177 -14.01 -11.23 -15.41
CA PRO A 177 -12.99 -10.27 -15.86
C PRO A 177 -13.41 -8.81 -15.70
N SER A 178 -14.72 -8.51 -15.66
CA SER A 178 -15.23 -7.17 -15.44
C SER A 178 -14.91 -6.60 -14.04
N LEU A 179 -14.59 -7.45 -13.05
CA LEU A 179 -14.21 -7.01 -11.71
C LEU A 179 -12.82 -6.38 -11.64
N LEU A 180 -11.98 -6.65 -12.65
CA LEU A 180 -10.62 -6.10 -12.77
C LEU A 180 -10.51 -5.01 -13.84
N LYS A 181 -11.63 -4.64 -14.48
CA LYS A 181 -11.71 -3.46 -15.35
C LYS A 181 -11.71 -2.21 -14.48
N PHE A 182 -10.52 -1.78 -14.10
CA PHE A 182 -10.31 -0.54 -13.40
C PHE A 182 -10.38 0.61 -14.42
N GLY A 183 -11.54 1.24 -14.51
CA GLY A 183 -11.72 2.48 -15.29
C GLY A 183 -10.99 3.66 -14.66
#